data_AF-A0A536GPE9-F1
#
_entry.id   AF-A0A536GPE9-F1
#
_cell.length_a   1.000
_cell.length_b   1.000
_cell.length_c   1.000
_cell.angle_alpha   90.00
_cell.angle_beta   90.00
_cell.angle_gamma   90.00
#
_symmetry.space_group_name_H-M   'P 1'
#
loop_
_entity.id
_entity.type
_entity.pdbx_description
1 polymer ?
#
loop_
_entity_poly.entity_id
_entity_poly.type
_entity_poly.pdbx_seq_one_letter_code
_entity_poly.pdbx_strand_id
1 'polypeptide(L)'
;GVISERSGVVNIAMEGMMLTGAFFAVAVDLAAHNVWIAVLGAMLAGGLMALIHAVVSIRYRADQIVSGVAINIFAAGITVFLVNRIYGLSDVGQVPSSDALPNWHVPILGDIPFLGRVFFQQNIMVYVALILLVAI
;
A
#
# COMPACT_ATOMS: atom_id res chain seq x y z
N GLY A 1 -4.34 9.86 4.69
CA GLY A 1 -5.29 10.97 4.43
C GLY A 1 -5.46 11.78 5.69
N VAL A 2 -6.36 11.36 6.58
CA VAL A 2 -6.73 12.07 7.82
C VAL A 2 -5.53 12.54 8.65
N ILE A 3 -4.51 11.68 8.84
CA ILE A 3 -3.30 12.05 9.60
C ILE A 3 -2.53 13.19 8.91
N SER A 4 -2.38 13.14 7.58
CA SER A 4 -1.72 14.19 6.79
C SER A 4 -2.50 15.50 6.84
N GLU A 5 -3.82 15.44 6.72
CA GLU A 5 -4.67 16.64 6.80
C GLU A 5 -4.61 17.29 8.19
N ARG A 6 -4.57 16.49 9.25
CA ARG A 6 -4.37 16.99 10.63
C ARG A 6 -3.02 17.68 10.83
N SER A 7 -1.99 17.31 10.06
CA SER A 7 -0.68 17.99 10.08
C SER A 7 -0.58 19.16 9.10
N GLY A 8 -1.68 19.55 8.44
CA GLY A 8 -1.72 20.67 7.49
C GLY A 8 -1.19 20.32 6.10
N VAL A 9 -1.08 19.03 5.76
CA VAL A 9 -0.63 18.54 4.45
C VAL A 9 -1.75 17.77 3.76
N VAL A 10 -2.33 18.35 2.72
CA VAL A 10 -3.31 17.70 1.86
C VAL A 10 -2.61 16.66 1.00
N ASN A 11 -2.91 15.38 1.23
CA ASN A 11 -2.21 14.28 0.57
C ASN A 11 -2.89 13.87 -0.75
N ILE A 12 -2.70 14.67 -1.80
CA ILE A 12 -3.18 14.38 -3.16
C ILE A 12 -2.35 13.25 -3.82
N ALA A 13 -1.13 13.02 -3.36
CA ALA A 13 -0.19 12.01 -3.89
C ALA A 13 -0.53 10.54 -3.52
N MET A 14 -1.63 10.29 -2.80
CA MET A 14 -1.89 8.99 -2.18
C MET A 14 -2.04 7.85 -3.19
N GLU A 15 -2.70 8.10 -4.32
CA GLU A 15 -2.88 7.10 -5.38
C GLU A 15 -1.53 6.62 -5.93
N GLY A 16 -0.61 7.55 -6.18
CA GLY A 16 0.75 7.22 -6.63
C GLY A 16 1.54 6.46 -5.59
N MET A 17 1.45 6.84 -4.31
CA MET A 17 2.11 6.11 -3.22
C MET A 17 1.59 4.66 -3.11
N MET A 18 0.27 4.47 -3.21
CA MET A 18 -0.35 3.15 -3.19
C MET A 18 0.09 2.31 -4.37
N LEU A 19 0.10 2.88 -5.58
CA LEU A 19 0.48 2.19 -6.80
C LEU A 19 1.97 1.78 -6.79
N THR A 20 2.85 2.68 -6.37
CA THR A 20 4.28 2.36 -6.20
C THR A 20 4.47 1.27 -5.15
N GLY A 21 3.79 1.36 -4.01
CA GLY A 21 3.83 0.32 -2.98
C GLY A 21 3.37 -1.05 -3.49
N ALA A 22 2.26 -1.08 -4.24
CA ALA A 22 1.72 -2.31 -4.83
C ALA A 22 2.68 -2.96 -5.82
N PHE A 23 3.30 -2.16 -6.70
CA PHE A 23 4.32 -2.65 -7.63
C PHE A 23 5.50 -3.31 -6.88
N PHE A 24 6.05 -2.63 -5.86
CA PHE A 24 7.16 -3.19 -5.10
C PHE A 24 6.75 -4.39 -4.23
N ALA A 25 5.50 -4.46 -3.77
CA ALA A 25 4.98 -5.65 -3.09
C ALA A 25 5.09 -6.87 -4.01
N VAL A 26 4.53 -6.78 -5.22
CA VAL A 26 4.58 -7.87 -6.22
C VAL A 26 6.01 -8.19 -6.61
N ALA A 27 6.83 -7.18 -6.89
CA ALA A 27 8.21 -7.40 -7.32
C ALA A 27 9.07 -8.11 -6.26
N VAL A 28 8.88 -7.75 -4.99
CA VAL A 28 9.59 -8.38 -3.86
C VAL A 28 9.04 -9.77 -3.58
N ASP A 29 7.72 -9.96 -3.66
CA ASP A 29 7.11 -11.27 -3.47
C ASP A 29 7.61 -12.29 -4.51
N LEU A 30 7.67 -11.89 -5.79
CA LEU A 30 8.21 -12.73 -6.86
C LEU A 30 9.70 -13.06 -6.70
N ALA A 31 10.46 -12.20 -6.02
CA ALA A 31 11.90 -12.40 -5.81
C ALA A 31 12.19 -13.21 -4.53
N ALA A 32 11.42 -13.01 -3.47
CA ALA A 32 11.69 -13.56 -2.14
C ALA A 32 10.74 -14.71 -1.75
N HIS A 33 9.63 -14.88 -2.47
CA HIS A 33 8.54 -15.82 -2.14
C HIS A 33 8.09 -15.73 -0.68
N ASN A 34 7.97 -14.50 -0.17
CA ASN A 34 7.61 -14.23 1.21
C ASN A 34 6.80 -12.94 1.33
N VAL A 35 5.51 -13.11 1.64
CA VAL A 35 4.53 -12.03 1.74
C VAL A 35 4.89 -10.97 2.78
N TRP A 36 5.56 -11.34 3.87
CA TRP A 36 5.94 -10.38 4.90
C TRP A 36 7.09 -9.48 4.47
N ILE A 37 8.02 -10.03 3.68
CA ILE A 37 9.09 -9.25 3.06
C ILE A 37 8.51 -8.34 1.97
N ALA A 38 7.52 -8.82 1.21
CA ALA A 38 6.78 -8.02 0.23
C ALA A 38 6.06 -6.82 0.87
N VAL A 39 5.42 -7.01 2.01
CA VAL A 39 4.81 -5.92 2.80
C VAL A 39 5.85 -4.88 3.19
N LEU A 40 7.01 -5.31 3.68
CA LEU A 40 8.08 -4.38 4.03
C LEU A 40 8.56 -3.59 2.81
N GLY A 41 8.71 -4.26 1.66
CA GLY A 41 9.02 -3.62 0.38
C GLY A 41 8.00 -2.55 -0.01
N ALA A 42 6.70 -2.87 0.11
CA ALA A 42 5.61 -1.95 -0.15
C ALA A 42 5.62 -0.73 0.79
N MET A 43 5.83 -0.96 2.09
CA MET A 43 5.92 0.09 3.11
C MET A 43 7.08 1.04 2.84
N LEU A 44 8.26 0.51 2.51
CA LEU A 44 9.45 1.32 2.22
C LEU A 44 9.26 2.14 0.93
N ALA A 45 8.70 1.53 -0.12
CA ALA A 45 8.46 2.21 -1.39
C ALA A 45 7.40 3.33 -1.25
N GLY A 46 6.26 3.03 -0.62
CA GLY A 46 5.22 4.03 -0.34
C GLY A 46 5.73 5.14 0.58
N GLY A 47 6.50 4.78 1.62
CA GLY A 47 7.15 5.72 2.53
C GLY A 47 8.16 6.63 1.83
N LEU A 48 8.93 6.11 0.88
CA LEU A 48 9.85 6.92 0.07
C LEU A 48 9.10 7.93 -0.80
N MET A 49 8.01 7.52 -1.45
CA MET A 49 7.16 8.43 -2.22
C MET A 49 6.52 9.51 -1.32
N ALA A 50 6.07 9.11 -0.12
CA ALA A 50 5.57 10.05 0.89
C ALA A 50 6.65 11.04 1.34
N LEU A 51 7.89 10.58 1.54
CA LEU A 51 9.02 11.42 1.92
C LEU A 51 9.35 12.43 0.83
N ILE A 52 9.35 12.03 -0.45
CA ILE A 52 9.54 12.94 -1.59
C ILE A 52 8.46 14.02 -1.57
N HIS A 53 7.18 13.64 -1.44
CA HIS A 53 6.07 14.59 -1.37
C HIS A 53 6.23 15.57 -0.19
N ALA A 54 6.61 15.05 0.99
CA ALA A 54 6.81 15.84 2.19
C ALA A 54 7.98 16.82 2.03
N VAL A 55 9.11 16.41 1.46
CA VAL A 55 10.26 17.31 1.22
C VAL A 55 9.87 18.42 0.26
N VAL A 56 9.24 18.09 -0.86
CA VAL A 56 8.79 19.09 -1.86
C VAL A 56 7.78 20.08 -1.26
N SER A 57 6.81 19.57 -0.52
CA SER A 57 5.71 20.39 0.02
C SER A 57 6.09 21.18 1.27
N ILE A 58 6.88 20.60 2.17
CA ILE A 58 7.21 21.19 3.48
C ILE A 58 8.51 21.99 3.41
N ARG A 59 9.59 21.39 2.90
CA ARG A 59 10.91 22.05 2.86
C ARG A 59 10.97 23.13 1.79
N TYR A 60 10.48 22.82 0.59
CA TYR A 60 10.52 23.75 -0.54
C TYR A 60 9.25 24.58 -0.70
N ARG A 61 8.21 24.34 0.13
CA ARG A 61 6.94 25.09 0.11
C ARG A 61 6.28 25.11 -1.28
N ALA A 62 6.48 24.06 -2.06
CA ALA A 62 5.80 23.91 -3.33
C ALA A 62 4.32 23.62 -3.12
N ASP A 63 3.52 23.86 -4.14
CA ASP A 63 2.10 23.54 -4.14
C ASP A 63 1.89 22.02 -3.99
N GLN A 64 1.10 21.63 -2.99
CA GLN A 64 0.82 20.24 -2.64
C GLN A 64 -0.03 19.53 -3.70
N ILE A 65 -0.90 20.27 -4.39
CA ILE A 65 -1.71 19.73 -5.49
C ILE A 65 -0.80 19.44 -6.68
N VAL A 66 0.06 20.39 -7.05
CA VAL A 66 0.98 20.23 -8.19
C VAL A 66 1.94 19.06 -7.95
N SER A 67 2.59 19.02 -6.80
CA SER A 67 3.50 17.92 -6.47
C SER A 67 2.77 16.59 -6.32
N GLY A 68 1.54 16.58 -5.80
CA GLY A 68 0.75 15.38 -5.67
C GLY A 68 0.31 14.78 -7.00
N VAL A 69 -0.19 15.62 -7.91
CA VAL A 69 -0.54 15.22 -9.28
C VAL A 69 0.69 14.71 -10.02
N ALA A 70 1.84 15.39 -9.89
CA ALA A 70 3.10 14.93 -10.50
C ALA A 70 3.52 13.54 -10.00
N ILE A 71 3.39 13.28 -8.69
CA ILE A 71 3.68 11.96 -8.11
C ILE A 71 2.73 10.90 -8.64
N ASN A 72 1.43 11.17 -8.73
CA ASN A 72 0.45 10.20 -9.25
C ASN A 72 0.73 9.85 -10.70
N ILE A 73 0.99 10.85 -11.55
CA ILE A 73 1.33 10.65 -12.97
C ILE A 73 2.64 9.87 -13.10
N PHE A 74 3.66 10.25 -12.33
CA PHE A 74 4.94 9.55 -12.32
C PHE A 74 4.77 8.09 -11.92
N ALA A 75 4.07 7.82 -10.82
CA ALA A 75 3.81 6.46 -10.34
C ALA A 75 3.04 5.63 -11.38
N ALA A 76 2.02 6.21 -12.01
CA ALA A 76 1.24 5.55 -13.07
C ALA A 76 2.12 5.14 -14.27
N GLY A 77 3.02 6.02 -14.72
CA GLY A 77 3.91 5.72 -15.83
C GLY A 77 5.04 4.74 -15.46
N ILE A 78 5.72 4.99 -14.34
CA ILE A 78 6.93 4.24 -13.98
C ILE A 78 6.61 2.80 -13.58
N THR A 79 5.49 2.56 -12.89
CA THR A 79 5.13 1.19 -12.46
C THR A 79 4.78 0.32 -13.66
N VAL A 80 3.99 0.85 -14.62
CA VAL A 80 3.69 0.16 -15.88
C VAL A 80 4.96 -0.09 -16.69
N PHE A 81 5.82 0.92 -16.83
CA PHE A 81 7.09 0.78 -17.54
C PHE A 81 7.99 -0.29 -16.92
N LEU A 82 8.15 -0.29 -15.59
CA LEU A 82 9.00 -1.24 -14.88
C LEU A 82 8.43 -2.66 -14.96
N VAL A 83 7.11 -2.85 -14.82
CA VAL A 83 6.50 -4.16 -15.03
C VAL A 83 6.85 -4.70 -16.41
N ASN A 84 6.61 -3.89 -17.45
CA ASN A 84 6.92 -4.28 -18.83
C ASN A 84 8.40 -4.56 -19.05
N ARG A 85 9.29 -3.78 -18.40
CA ARG A 85 10.73 -3.92 -18.58
C ARG A 85 11.30 -5.14 -17.86
N ILE A 86 10.78 -5.47 -16.68
CA ILE A 86 11.30 -6.55 -15.82
C ILE A 86 10.63 -7.88 -16.17
N TYR A 87 9.32 -7.89 -16.37
CA TYR A 87 8.51 -9.10 -16.55
C TYR A 87 7.95 -9.27 -17.96
N GLY A 88 8.03 -8.25 -18.81
CA GLY A 88 7.45 -8.25 -20.15
C GLY A 88 5.97 -7.82 -20.19
N LEU A 89 5.37 -7.87 -21.39
CA LEU A 89 3.94 -7.62 -21.63
C LEU A 89 3.04 -8.80 -21.23
N SER A 90 3.63 -9.88 -20.72
CA SER A 90 2.91 -11.06 -20.27
C SER A 90 2.27 -10.79 -18.91
N ASP A 91 1.15 -11.45 -18.62
CA ASP A 91 0.60 -11.51 -17.27
C ASP A 91 1.73 -11.91 -16.30
N VAL A 92 1.97 -11.08 -15.29
CA VAL A 92 3.04 -11.30 -14.29
C VAL A 92 2.72 -12.53 -13.42
N GLY A 93 1.55 -13.13 -13.63
CA GLY A 93 1.03 -14.26 -12.89
C GLY A 93 0.26 -13.78 -11.66
N GLN A 94 -0.52 -14.68 -11.08
CA GLN A 94 -1.18 -14.44 -9.81
C GLN A 94 -0.31 -15.00 -8.68
N VAL A 95 -0.16 -14.24 -7.61
CA VAL A 95 0.39 -14.75 -6.36
C VAL A 95 -0.53 -15.89 -5.89
N PRO A 96 -0.03 -17.12 -5.70
CA PRO A 96 -0.84 -18.24 -5.23
C PRO A 96 -1.56 -17.87 -3.93
N SER A 97 -2.81 -18.31 -3.78
CA SER A 97 -3.60 -17.97 -2.58
C SER A 97 -2.96 -18.47 -1.27
N SER A 98 -2.05 -19.46 -1.33
CA SER A 98 -1.25 -19.93 -0.20
C SER A 98 -0.24 -18.89 0.31
N ASP A 99 0.19 -17.99 -0.58
CA ASP A 99 1.26 -17.01 -0.32
C ASP A 99 0.66 -15.61 -0.12
N ALA A 100 -0.66 -15.48 -0.19
CA ALA A 100 -1.37 -14.26 0.14
C ALA A 100 -1.31 -13.97 1.65
N LEU A 101 -1.55 -12.70 2.02
CA LEU A 101 -1.64 -12.31 3.42
C LEU A 101 -2.74 -13.13 4.12
N PRO A 102 -2.45 -13.74 5.28
CA PRO A 102 -3.38 -14.66 5.92
C PRO A 102 -4.60 -13.91 6.46
N ASN A 103 -5.76 -14.55 6.32
CA ASN A 103 -6.96 -14.12 7.01
C ASN A 103 -6.97 -14.73 8.41
N TRP A 104 -7.26 -13.91 9.43
CA TRP A 104 -7.37 -14.38 10.79
C TRP A 104 -8.80 -14.84 11.05
N HIS A 105 -8.98 -16.13 11.34
CA HIS A 105 -10.28 -16.70 11.69
C HIS A 105 -10.29 -17.10 13.16
N VAL A 106 -11.15 -16.46 13.96
CA VAL A 106 -11.35 -16.85 15.37
C VAL A 106 -12.44 -17.92 15.44
N PRO A 107 -12.13 -19.16 15.87
CA PRO A 107 -13.14 -20.21 16.01
C PRO A 107 -14.29 -19.75 16.92
N ILE A 108 -15.53 -20.15 16.63
CA ILE A 108 -16.76 -19.81 17.38
C ILE A 108 -17.25 -18.37 17.13
N LEU A 109 -16.39 -17.36 17.30
CA LEU A 109 -16.75 -15.95 17.08
C LEU A 109 -16.86 -15.62 15.59
N GLY A 110 -16.08 -16.28 14.74
CA GLY A 110 -16.11 -16.16 13.28
C GLY A 110 -17.34 -16.76 12.62
N ASP A 111 -18.01 -17.71 13.26
CA ASP A 111 -19.14 -18.45 12.67
C ASP A 111 -20.50 -17.76 12.92
N ILE A 112 -20.52 -16.70 13.72
CA ILE A 112 -21.72 -15.90 13.97
C ILE A 112 -22.17 -15.27 12.63
N PRO A 113 -23.41 -15.51 12.18
CA PRO A 113 -23.90 -14.92 10.94
C PRO A 113 -23.83 -13.39 11.02
N PHE A 114 -23.37 -12.76 9.93
CA PHE A 114 -23.12 -11.32 9.80
C PHE A 114 -21.95 -10.82 10.66
N LEU A 115 -22.07 -10.84 12.00
CA LEU A 115 -21.07 -10.28 12.91
C LEU A 115 -19.72 -11.00 12.86
N GLY A 116 -19.73 -12.33 12.78
CA GLY A 116 -18.52 -13.15 12.67
C GLY A 116 -17.72 -12.84 11.42
N ARG A 117 -18.42 -12.73 10.28
CA ARG A 117 -17.82 -12.41 8.98
C ARG A 117 -17.23 -10.99 8.95
N VAL A 118 -17.92 -10.01 9.54
CA VAL A 118 -17.46 -8.62 9.54
C VAL A 118 -16.23 -8.42 10.41
N PHE A 119 -16.18 -9.01 11.61
CA PHE A 119 -15.11 -8.71 12.58
C PHE A 119 -14.05 -9.79 12.73
N PHE A 120 -14.34 -11.06 12.46
CA PHE A 120 -13.49 -12.19 12.85
C PHE A 120 -13.05 -13.09 11.68
N GLN A 121 -13.19 -12.59 10.45
CA GLN A 121 -12.73 -13.27 9.22
C GLN A 121 -11.95 -12.33 8.28
N GLN A 122 -11.33 -11.28 8.84
CA GLN A 122 -10.68 -10.25 8.03
C GLN A 122 -9.20 -10.59 7.76
N ASN A 123 -8.62 -9.91 6.78
CA ASN A 123 -7.18 -10.01 6.52
C ASN A 123 -6.39 -9.43 7.70
N ILE A 124 -5.21 -9.99 7.98
CA ILE A 124 -4.34 -9.50 9.05
C ILE A 124 -4.06 -8.00 8.97
N MET A 125 -3.97 -7.44 7.75
CA MET A 125 -3.76 -5.99 7.55
C MET A 125 -4.93 -5.13 8.02
N VAL A 126 -6.16 -5.65 8.00
CA VAL A 126 -7.33 -4.92 8.52
C VAL A 126 -7.20 -4.75 10.03
N TYR A 127 -6.81 -5.80 10.75
CA TYR A 127 -6.59 -5.73 12.19
C TYR A 127 -5.44 -4.79 12.55
N VAL A 128 -4.34 -4.83 11.80
CA VAL A 128 -3.22 -3.88 11.97
C VAL A 128 -3.69 -2.44 11.76
N ALA A 129 -4.46 -2.17 10.71
CA ALA A 129 -5.00 -0.84 10.44
C ALA A 129 -5.92 -0.34 11.58
N LEU A 130 -6.78 -1.21 12.13
CA LEU A 130 -7.64 -0.88 13.26
C LEU A 130 -6.86 -0.61 14.55
N ILE A 131 -5.82 -1.39 14.83
CA ILE A 131 -4.94 -1.17 15.99
C ILE A 131 -4.23 0.19 15.85
N LEU A 132 -3.68 0.48 14.68
CA LEU A 132 -3.02 1.77 14.40
C LEU A 132 -3.98 2.94 14.50
N LEU A 133 -5.24 2.77 14.07
CA LEU A 133 -6.28 3.79 14.20
C LEU A 133 -6.56 4.14 15.67
N VAL A 134 -6.58 3.16 16.57
CA VAL A 134 -6.82 3.40 18.01
C VAL A 134 -5.57 3.96 18.69
N ALA A 135 -4.37 3.61 18.21
CA ALA A 135 -3.11 4.04 18.80
C ALA A 135 -2.73 5.51 18.52
N ILE A 136 -3.31 6.13 17.48
CA ILE A 136 -2.96 7.49 16.98
C ILE A 136 -4.12 8.46 17.20
#